data_AF-A0A1Q3AZ43-F1
#
_entry.id   AF-A0A1Q3AZ43-F1
#
_cell.length_a   1.000
_cell.length_b   1.000
_cell.length_c   1.000
_cell.angle_alpha   90.00
_cell.angle_beta   90.00
_cell.angle_gamma   90.00
#
_symmetry.space_group_name_H-M   'P 1'
#
loop_
_entity.id
_entity.type
_entity.pdbx_description
1 polymer ?
#
loop_
_entity_poly.entity_id
_entity_poly.type
_entity_poly.pdbx_seq_one_letter_code
_entity_poly.pdbx_strand_id
1 'polypeptide(L)'
;MASLLGINVSAAAIILMLLLLNITCQAQLSPTFYDRTCPNALNTIRTAIRSAIASERRMAASLIRLHFHDCFVQGCDASILLDDTSSMNGEKNAFANRGSARGYEVIDKAKSAVEKLCPGVVSCADILSVAARDASAYVGGPSWTVKLGRRDSTTASQTLANSELPSFKDRLDILITRFGDKGLSARDMVALSGAHTLGQAQCFTFRDRIYSNGSDIDANFATTRRRRCPAAEGSGDGNLAPLDLVTPDSFDYNYFKNLMQKKGLLESDQILLSGGSTDSIVSEYSKNPTTFKSDFGSAMDKMGDIDPLFGSAGEIRRICSAHTLGQAQCFTFRDRIYSNGSDIDANFATTRRRRCPAVEGSGDGNLAPLDLVTPDSFDYNYFKNLMQKKGLLESDQILLSGGSTDSIVSEYSKNPTTFKSDFGSAMDKMGDIDPLFGSAGEIRRICSAAN
;
A
#
# COMPACT_ATOMS: atom_id res chain seq x y z
N MET A 1 35.35 -50.69 -24.91
CA MET A 1 34.42 -50.56 -23.78
C MET A 1 34.62 -49.29 -22.94
N ALA A 2 35.83 -48.70 -22.86
CA ALA A 2 36.06 -47.47 -22.09
C ALA A 2 35.42 -46.18 -22.67
N SER A 3 35.20 -46.09 -23.99
CA SER A 3 34.64 -44.89 -24.64
C SER A 3 33.11 -44.74 -24.51
N LEU A 4 32.38 -45.84 -24.30
CA LEU A 4 30.92 -45.82 -24.11
C LEU A 4 30.51 -45.43 -22.69
N LEU A 5 31.36 -45.66 -21.67
CA LEU A 5 31.09 -45.22 -20.30
C LEU A 5 31.24 -43.69 -20.15
N GLY A 6 32.20 -43.06 -20.82
CA GLY A 6 32.46 -41.62 -20.69
C GLY A 6 31.33 -40.73 -21.24
N ILE A 7 30.69 -41.16 -22.33
CA ILE A 7 29.57 -40.43 -22.96
C ILE A 7 28.34 -40.42 -22.02
N ASN A 8 28.09 -41.52 -21.31
CA ASN A 8 26.99 -41.62 -20.34
C ASN A 8 27.20 -40.74 -19.10
N VAL A 9 28.44 -40.57 -18.64
CA VAL A 9 28.75 -39.71 -17.49
C VAL A 9 28.61 -38.23 -17.85
N SER A 10 29.07 -37.81 -19.04
CA SER A 10 28.92 -36.43 -19.51
C SER A 10 27.46 -36.06 -19.78
N ALA A 11 26.67 -36.95 -20.37
CA ALA A 11 25.24 -36.73 -20.58
C ALA A 11 24.47 -36.62 -19.25
N ALA A 12 24.78 -37.49 -18.28
CA ALA A 12 24.16 -37.43 -16.95
C ALA A 12 24.53 -36.14 -16.20
N ALA A 13 25.77 -35.66 -16.32
CA ALA A 13 26.20 -34.39 -15.71
C ALA A 13 25.50 -33.17 -16.34
N ILE A 14 25.29 -33.17 -17.66
CA ILE A 14 24.57 -32.09 -18.35
C ILE A 14 23.08 -32.10 -17.97
N ILE A 15 22.45 -33.28 -17.89
CA ILE A 15 21.05 -33.42 -17.45
C ILE A 15 20.89 -32.98 -15.99
N LEU A 16 21.82 -33.34 -15.10
CA LEU A 16 21.82 -32.90 -13.71
C LEU A 16 22.04 -31.38 -13.59
N MET A 17 22.94 -30.80 -14.40
CA MET A 17 23.16 -29.35 -14.44
C MET A 17 21.92 -28.60 -14.98
N LEU A 18 21.24 -29.13 -16.00
CA LEU A 18 19.97 -28.60 -16.52
C LEU A 18 18.82 -28.74 -15.50
N LEU A 19 18.77 -29.82 -14.72
CA LEU A 19 17.82 -29.99 -13.61
C LEU A 19 18.09 -29.00 -12.46
N LEU A 20 19.36 -28.73 -12.14
CA LEU A 20 19.77 -27.74 -11.14
C LEU A 20 19.53 -26.29 -11.59
N LEU A 21 19.56 -26.01 -12.90
CA LEU A 21 19.23 -24.70 -13.49
C LEU A 21 17.72 -24.38 -13.49
N ASN A 22 16.86 -25.39 -13.25
CA ASN A 22 15.41 -25.22 -13.15
C ASN A 22 14.90 -25.16 -11.69
N ILE A 23 15.80 -25.03 -10.71
CA ILE A 23 15.38 -24.73 -9.33
C ILE A 23 14.94 -23.27 -9.31
N THR A 24 13.66 -23.03 -9.54
CA THR A 24 13.03 -21.76 -9.21
C THR A 24 13.14 -21.57 -7.71
N CYS A 25 14.04 -20.70 -7.25
CA CYS A 25 14.03 -20.24 -5.88
C CYS A 25 12.73 -19.44 -5.69
N GLN A 26 11.68 -20.09 -5.17
CA GLN A 26 10.51 -19.37 -4.70
C GLN A 26 10.98 -18.50 -3.54
N ALA A 27 11.11 -17.20 -3.79
CA ALA A 27 11.27 -16.24 -2.71
C ALA A 27 10.03 -16.35 -1.82
N GLN A 28 10.20 -16.82 -0.60
CA GLN A 28 9.14 -16.96 0.39
C GLN A 28 9.30 -15.85 1.43
N LEU A 29 8.18 -15.36 1.98
CA LEU A 29 8.23 -14.40 3.07
C LEU A 29 8.96 -15.01 4.28
N SER A 30 9.85 -14.22 4.90
CA SER A 30 10.64 -14.63 6.05
C SER A 30 10.63 -13.55 7.13
N PRO A 31 10.49 -13.91 8.41
CA PRO A 31 10.62 -12.94 9.51
C PRO A 31 11.99 -12.26 9.60
N THR A 32 13.02 -12.87 9.01
CA THR A 32 14.43 -12.41 9.06
C THR A 32 14.90 -11.78 7.74
N PHE A 33 13.97 -11.47 6.82
CA PHE A 33 14.29 -11.00 5.47
C PHE A 33 15.25 -9.80 5.43
N TYR A 34 15.11 -8.86 6.37
CA TYR A 34 15.93 -7.65 6.44
C TYR A 34 17.11 -7.73 7.42
N ASP A 35 17.33 -8.85 8.11
CA ASP A 35 18.34 -8.94 9.19
C ASP A 35 19.76 -8.65 8.73
N ARG A 36 20.06 -8.87 7.43
CA ARG A 36 21.37 -8.62 6.84
C ARG A 36 21.42 -7.31 6.04
N THR A 37 20.33 -6.95 5.37
CA THR A 37 20.29 -5.83 4.42
C THR A 37 19.86 -4.53 5.08
N CYS A 38 19.00 -4.59 6.10
CA CYS A 38 18.59 -3.44 6.91
C CYS A 38 18.24 -3.85 8.35
N PRO A 39 19.25 -4.18 9.19
CA PRO A 39 19.02 -4.77 10.52
C PRO A 39 18.16 -3.91 11.46
N ASN A 40 18.20 -2.58 11.29
CA ASN A 40 17.44 -1.63 12.12
C ASN A 40 16.08 -1.24 11.53
N ALA A 41 15.66 -1.79 10.39
CA ALA A 41 14.42 -1.45 9.70
C ALA A 41 13.19 -1.52 10.62
N LEU A 42 12.96 -2.68 11.25
CA LEU A 42 11.78 -2.92 12.07
C LEU A 42 11.72 -2.01 13.29
N ASN A 43 12.86 -1.68 13.90
CA ASN A 43 12.91 -0.77 15.03
C ASN A 43 12.62 0.69 14.61
N THR A 44 13.12 1.10 13.44
CA THR A 44 12.84 2.41 12.85
C THR A 44 11.36 2.57 12.53
N ILE A 45 10.75 1.57 11.87
CA ILE A 45 9.30 1.55 11.58
C ILE A 45 8.52 1.65 12.89
N ARG A 46 8.80 0.77 13.85
CA ARG A 46 8.15 0.75 15.17
C ARG A 46 8.18 2.11 15.84
N THR A 47 9.31 2.79 15.81
CA THR A 47 9.45 4.12 16.43
C THR A 47 8.51 5.12 15.77
N ALA A 48 8.48 5.19 14.43
CA ALA A 48 7.59 6.08 13.70
C ALA A 48 6.11 5.80 14.01
N ILE A 49 5.71 4.53 14.01
CA ILE A 49 4.34 4.10 14.29
C ILE A 49 3.93 4.44 15.73
N ARG A 50 4.76 4.10 16.72
CA ARG A 50 4.46 4.40 18.13
C ARG A 50 4.37 5.90 18.39
N SER A 51 5.22 6.71 17.76
CA SER A 51 5.12 8.17 17.85
C SER A 51 3.80 8.69 17.27
N ALA A 52 3.36 8.19 16.12
CA ALA A 52 2.08 8.59 15.54
C ALA A 52 0.89 8.23 16.43
N ILE A 53 0.88 7.02 16.99
CA ILE A 53 -0.20 6.59 17.89
C ILE A 53 -0.16 7.33 19.23
N ALA A 54 1.02 7.71 19.72
CA ALA A 54 1.15 8.56 20.91
C ALA A 54 0.55 9.96 20.68
N SER A 55 0.67 10.51 19.47
CA SER A 55 0.06 11.79 19.10
C SER A 55 -1.45 11.69 18.87
N GLU A 56 -1.91 10.59 18.27
CA GLU A 56 -3.34 10.33 18.07
C GLU A 56 -3.64 8.84 18.24
N ARG A 57 -4.30 8.48 19.35
CA ARG A 57 -4.49 7.06 19.72
C ARG A 57 -5.34 6.27 18.72
N ARG A 58 -6.30 6.93 18.05
CA ARG A 58 -7.10 6.37 16.96
C ARG A 58 -6.25 5.90 15.77
N MET A 59 -5.03 6.41 15.60
CA MET A 59 -4.14 6.02 14.51
C MET A 59 -3.82 4.52 14.53
N ALA A 60 -3.86 3.86 15.69
CA ALA A 60 -3.69 2.41 15.76
C ALA A 60 -4.76 1.67 14.94
N ALA A 61 -6.03 2.07 15.08
CA ALA A 61 -7.14 1.52 14.31
C ALA A 61 -6.98 1.82 12.81
N SER A 62 -6.58 3.05 12.48
CA SER A 62 -6.35 3.48 11.09
C SER A 62 -5.31 2.63 10.38
N LEU A 63 -4.17 2.34 11.04
CA LEU A 63 -3.07 1.56 10.45
C LEU A 63 -3.41 0.07 10.30
N ILE A 64 -4.12 -0.52 11.27
CA ILE A 64 -4.63 -1.89 11.15
C ILE A 64 -5.60 -1.99 9.97
N ARG A 65 -6.52 -1.02 9.85
CA ARG A 65 -7.48 -0.95 8.74
C ARG A 65 -6.77 -0.75 7.40
N LEU A 66 -5.72 0.08 7.35
CA LEU A 66 -4.99 0.35 6.12
C LEU A 66 -4.31 -0.93 5.58
N HIS A 67 -3.75 -1.77 6.45
CA HIS A 67 -3.20 -3.06 6.05
C HIS A 67 -4.28 -4.08 5.64
N PHE A 68 -5.43 -4.10 6.32
CA PHE A 68 -6.58 -4.91 5.89
C PHE A 68 -7.04 -4.54 4.48
N HIS A 69 -7.19 -3.23 4.21
CA HIS A 69 -7.62 -2.77 2.90
C HIS A 69 -6.59 -3.00 1.80
N ASP A 70 -5.29 -2.94 2.12
CA ASP A 70 -4.21 -3.35 1.22
C ASP A 70 -4.38 -4.82 0.82
N CYS A 71 -4.31 -5.72 1.79
CA CYS A 71 -4.34 -7.17 1.54
C CYS A 71 -5.62 -7.68 0.85
N PHE A 72 -6.75 -7.01 1.06
CA PHE A 72 -8.02 -7.43 0.48
C PHE A 72 -8.19 -7.02 -0.99
N VAL A 73 -7.35 -6.14 -1.52
CA VAL A 73 -7.42 -5.68 -2.91
C VAL A 73 -6.13 -6.08 -3.59
N GLN A 74 -6.18 -6.99 -4.58
CA GLN A 74 -5.01 -7.46 -5.33
C GLN A 74 -3.79 -7.98 -4.50
N GLY A 75 -3.96 -8.24 -3.20
CA GLY A 75 -2.94 -8.79 -2.31
C GLY A 75 -2.22 -7.72 -1.47
N CYS A 76 -1.37 -8.16 -0.54
CA CYS A 76 -0.63 -7.23 0.32
C CYS A 76 0.56 -6.60 -0.43
N ASP A 77 0.29 -5.67 -1.35
CA ASP A 77 1.28 -5.14 -2.30
C ASP A 77 1.47 -3.60 -2.20
N ALA A 78 0.86 -2.98 -1.19
CA ALA A 78 0.83 -1.54 -0.97
C ALA A 78 0.15 -0.71 -2.08
N SER A 79 -0.67 -1.32 -2.95
CA SER A 79 -1.41 -0.61 -4.01
C SER A 79 -2.28 0.52 -3.44
N ILE A 80 -2.87 0.30 -2.26
CA ILE A 80 -3.70 1.29 -1.56
C ILE A 80 -2.97 2.61 -1.29
N LEU A 81 -1.63 2.59 -1.25
CA LEU A 81 -0.83 3.77 -0.99
C LEU A 81 -0.65 4.66 -2.21
N LEU A 82 -0.80 4.12 -3.43
CA LEU A 82 -0.64 4.89 -4.68
C LEU A 82 -1.67 6.01 -4.78
N ASP A 83 -1.20 7.21 -5.12
CA ASP A 83 -2.04 8.33 -5.53
C ASP A 83 -2.53 8.15 -6.98
N ASP A 84 -3.63 8.83 -7.30
CA ASP A 84 -4.11 8.91 -8.68
C ASP A 84 -3.05 9.56 -9.57
N THR A 85 -2.95 9.06 -10.80
CA THR A 85 -2.14 9.65 -11.87
C THR A 85 -3.04 9.92 -13.09
N SER A 86 -2.53 10.64 -14.10
CA SER A 86 -3.28 10.88 -15.33
C SER A 86 -3.66 9.59 -16.09
N SER A 87 -2.93 8.50 -15.87
CA SER A 87 -3.11 7.22 -16.57
C SER A 87 -3.66 6.10 -15.68
N MET A 88 -3.84 6.33 -14.37
CA MET A 88 -4.27 5.29 -13.42
C MET A 88 -4.99 5.91 -12.22
N ASN A 89 -6.19 5.41 -11.93
CA ASN A 89 -6.90 5.73 -10.69
C ASN A 89 -6.36 4.87 -9.54
N GLY A 90 -5.95 5.51 -8.45
CA GLY A 90 -5.59 4.85 -7.21
C GLY A 90 -6.81 4.35 -6.43
N GLU A 91 -6.55 3.61 -5.37
CA GLU A 91 -7.61 3.01 -4.54
C GLU A 91 -8.16 3.97 -3.49
N LYS A 92 -7.46 5.07 -3.18
CA LYS A 92 -7.86 6.04 -2.16
C LYS A 92 -9.24 6.65 -2.42
N ASN A 93 -9.67 6.65 -3.68
CA ASN A 93 -10.96 7.14 -4.14
C ASN A 93 -12.06 6.06 -4.24
N ALA A 94 -11.79 4.81 -3.88
CA ALA A 94 -12.81 3.76 -3.79
C ALA A 94 -13.83 4.05 -2.69
N PHE A 95 -15.06 3.50 -2.79
CA PHE A 95 -16.17 3.78 -1.88
C PHE A 95 -15.83 3.54 -0.41
N ALA A 96 -15.12 2.46 -0.11
CA ALA A 96 -14.70 2.12 1.26
C ALA A 96 -13.51 2.97 1.76
N ASN A 97 -12.77 3.64 0.86
CA ASN A 97 -11.55 4.39 1.17
C ASN A 97 -11.78 5.90 1.24
N ARG A 98 -12.53 6.46 0.29
CA ARG A 98 -12.71 7.90 0.11
C ARG A 98 -13.27 8.55 1.38
N GLY A 99 -12.54 9.52 1.91
CA GLY A 99 -12.93 10.23 3.14
C GLY A 99 -13.00 9.34 4.39
N SER A 100 -12.38 8.15 4.37
CA SER A 100 -12.50 7.15 5.44
C SER A 100 -11.14 6.53 5.81
N ALA A 101 -10.43 5.92 4.86
CA ALA A 101 -9.09 5.38 5.08
C ALA A 101 -8.10 6.53 5.33
N ARG A 102 -7.16 6.33 6.27
CA ARG A 102 -6.25 7.38 6.75
C ARG A 102 -4.98 6.78 7.37
N GLY A 103 -3.97 7.62 7.63
CA GLY A 103 -2.66 7.20 8.14
C GLY A 103 -1.60 6.99 7.06
N TYR A 104 -1.89 7.38 5.81
CA TYR A 104 -0.93 7.35 4.70
C TYR A 104 0.35 8.12 5.03
N GLU A 105 0.20 9.29 5.64
CA GLU A 105 1.29 10.18 6.07
C GLU A 105 2.19 9.54 7.14
N VAL A 106 1.64 8.63 7.95
CA VAL A 106 2.41 7.88 8.94
C VAL A 106 3.26 6.82 8.26
N ILE A 107 2.73 6.17 7.22
CA ILE A 107 3.47 5.22 6.40
C ILE A 107 4.59 5.94 5.63
N ASP A 108 4.32 7.10 5.03
CA ASP A 108 5.36 7.90 4.36
C ASP A 108 6.46 8.37 5.30
N LYS A 109 6.12 8.73 6.55
CA LYS A 109 7.09 9.09 7.58
C LYS A 109 7.96 7.90 7.97
N ALA A 110 7.36 6.72 8.16
CA ALA A 110 8.09 5.49 8.44
C ALA A 110 9.01 5.13 7.26
N LYS A 111 8.49 5.20 6.04
CA LYS A 111 9.25 4.97 4.81
C LYS A 111 10.44 5.90 4.68
N SER A 112 10.22 7.20 4.86
CA SER A 112 11.28 8.22 4.81
C SER A 112 12.38 7.96 5.84
N ALA A 113 12.02 7.50 7.05
CA ALA A 113 13.00 7.15 8.07
C ALA A 113 13.81 5.91 7.70
N VAL A 114 13.17 4.90 7.10
CA VAL A 114 13.84 3.67 6.66
C VAL A 114 14.72 3.92 5.42
N GLU A 115 14.28 4.73 4.47
CA GLU A 115 15.08 5.10 3.29
C GLU A 115 16.37 5.84 3.66
N LYS A 116 16.36 6.65 4.73
CA LYS A 116 17.58 7.26 5.27
C LYS A 116 18.56 6.26 5.87
N LEU A 117 18.06 5.11 6.32
CA LEU A 117 18.85 4.05 6.95
C LEU A 117 19.40 3.07 5.91
N CYS A 118 18.57 2.63 4.97
CA CYS A 118 18.87 1.60 3.98
C CYS A 118 18.10 1.88 2.68
N PRO A 119 18.61 2.78 1.83
CA PRO A 119 17.91 3.23 0.64
C PRO A 119 17.51 2.09 -0.30
N GLY A 120 16.25 2.05 -0.72
CA GLY A 120 15.74 1.08 -1.71
C GLY A 120 15.70 -0.37 -1.23
N VAL A 121 15.72 -0.63 0.08
CA VAL A 121 15.75 -2.00 0.63
C VAL A 121 14.37 -2.48 1.08
N VAL A 122 13.64 -1.68 1.85
CA VAL A 122 12.40 -2.10 2.52
C VAL A 122 11.18 -1.65 1.75
N SER A 123 10.29 -2.56 1.37
CA SER A 123 9.05 -2.23 0.65
C SER A 123 8.03 -1.49 1.51
N CYS A 124 7.14 -0.74 0.86
CA CYS A 124 5.98 -0.14 1.50
C CYS A 124 4.98 -1.19 2.01
N ALA A 125 4.82 -2.31 1.29
CA ALA A 125 3.98 -3.44 1.70
C ALA A 125 4.43 -4.05 3.04
N ASP A 126 5.73 -4.22 3.25
CA ASP A 126 6.25 -4.69 4.53
C ASP A 126 6.11 -3.62 5.63
N ILE A 127 6.22 -2.32 5.30
CA ILE A 127 5.96 -1.25 6.28
C ILE A 127 4.51 -1.29 6.76
N LEU A 128 3.53 -1.49 5.87
CA LEU A 128 2.11 -1.65 6.26
C LEU A 128 1.90 -2.84 7.20
N SER A 129 2.50 -3.98 6.84
CA SER A 129 2.40 -5.22 7.63
C SER A 129 2.99 -5.06 9.03
N VAL A 130 4.17 -4.46 9.12
CA VAL A 130 4.84 -4.16 10.41
C VAL A 130 4.05 -3.11 11.19
N ALA A 131 3.51 -2.08 10.52
CA ALA A 131 2.73 -1.03 11.15
C ALA A 131 1.46 -1.56 11.80
N ALA A 132 0.73 -2.46 11.16
CA ALA A 132 -0.46 -3.09 11.75
C ALA A 132 -0.12 -3.88 13.02
N ARG A 133 0.98 -4.64 13.01
CA ARG A 133 1.45 -5.39 14.18
C ARG A 133 1.86 -4.47 15.33
N ASP A 134 2.70 -3.48 15.04
CA ASP A 134 3.17 -2.54 16.06
C ASP A 134 2.02 -1.67 16.59
N ALA A 135 1.04 -1.33 15.75
CA ALA A 135 -0.18 -0.64 16.17
C ALA A 135 -0.99 -1.48 17.16
N SER A 136 -1.27 -2.74 16.84
CA SER A 136 -1.99 -3.66 17.73
C SER A 136 -1.29 -3.79 19.09
N ALA A 137 0.01 -4.08 19.09
CA ALA A 137 0.79 -4.24 20.31
C ALA A 137 0.83 -2.96 21.16
N TYR A 138 0.90 -1.78 20.54
CA TYR A 138 0.98 -0.51 21.26
C TYR A 138 -0.26 -0.22 22.11
N VAL A 139 -1.44 -0.61 21.63
CA VAL A 139 -2.73 -0.35 22.31
C VAL A 139 -3.24 -1.56 23.10
N GLY A 140 -2.36 -2.52 23.42
CA GLY A 140 -2.67 -3.65 24.31
C GLY A 140 -3.15 -4.92 23.59
N GLY A 141 -3.10 -4.94 22.26
CA GLY A 141 -3.44 -6.10 21.44
C GLY A 141 -2.34 -7.14 21.39
N PRO A 142 -2.56 -8.26 20.67
CA PRO A 142 -1.53 -9.26 20.45
C PRO A 142 -0.39 -8.70 19.59
N SER A 143 0.79 -9.29 19.77
CA SER A 143 1.90 -9.19 18.82
C SER A 143 2.02 -10.53 18.10
N TRP A 144 2.44 -10.51 16.85
CA TRP A 144 2.73 -11.70 16.05
C TRP A 144 4.04 -11.52 15.28
N THR A 145 4.54 -12.64 14.77
CA THR A 145 5.72 -12.67 13.91
C THR A 145 5.30 -12.29 12.50
N VAL A 146 5.70 -11.09 12.05
CA VAL A 146 5.43 -10.63 10.69
C VAL A 146 6.43 -11.30 9.74
N LYS A 147 5.94 -12.03 8.74
CA LYS A 147 6.77 -12.49 7.61
C LYS A 147 7.01 -11.33 6.66
N LEU A 148 8.22 -11.18 6.15
CA LEU A 148 8.68 -10.01 5.38
C LEU A 148 9.25 -10.45 4.03
N GLY A 149 9.44 -9.50 3.12
CA GLY A 149 9.92 -9.72 1.77
C GLY A 149 8.88 -9.47 0.68
N ARG A 150 7.76 -8.83 1.02
CA ARG A 150 6.76 -8.37 0.04
C ARG A 150 7.38 -7.30 -0.85
N ARG A 151 6.91 -7.21 -2.09
CA ARG A 151 7.26 -6.14 -3.02
C ARG A 151 6.05 -5.26 -3.28
N ASP A 152 6.33 -4.04 -3.73
CA ASP A 152 5.31 -3.05 -3.98
C ASP A 152 4.74 -3.17 -5.39
N SER A 153 3.42 -3.04 -5.53
CA SER A 153 2.78 -3.00 -6.84
C SER A 153 3.09 -1.71 -7.60
N THR A 154 3.10 -1.85 -8.93
CA THR A 154 3.21 -0.74 -9.88
C THR A 154 1.84 -0.28 -10.38
N THR A 155 0.75 -0.83 -9.83
CA THR A 155 -0.62 -0.55 -10.23
C THR A 155 -1.54 -0.57 -9.02
N ALA A 156 -2.58 0.23 -9.07
CA ALA A 156 -3.69 0.21 -8.13
C ALA A 156 -5.01 0.03 -8.88
N SER A 157 -6.03 -0.51 -8.20
CA SER A 157 -7.32 -0.77 -8.83
C SER A 157 -8.50 -0.31 -8.00
N GLN A 158 -8.98 0.90 -8.28
CA GLN A 158 -10.20 1.43 -7.68
C GLN A 158 -11.42 0.49 -7.90
N THR A 159 -11.49 -0.15 -9.07
CA THR A 159 -12.56 -1.12 -9.39
C THR A 159 -12.49 -2.35 -8.50
N LEU A 160 -11.30 -2.95 -8.33
CA LEU A 160 -11.15 -4.09 -7.41
C LEU A 160 -11.47 -3.67 -5.99
N ALA A 161 -10.96 -2.51 -5.53
CA ALA A 161 -11.28 -1.99 -4.20
C ALA A 161 -12.78 -1.80 -3.96
N ASN A 162 -13.54 -1.31 -4.96
CA ASN A 162 -14.99 -1.19 -4.87
C ASN A 162 -15.72 -2.54 -4.82
N SER A 163 -15.13 -3.58 -5.41
CA SER A 163 -15.78 -4.89 -5.56
C SER A 163 -15.37 -5.91 -4.49
N GLU A 164 -14.14 -5.85 -3.97
CA GLU A 164 -13.54 -6.84 -3.09
C GLU A 164 -13.65 -6.46 -1.61
N LEU A 165 -13.60 -5.16 -1.28
CA LEU A 165 -13.71 -4.70 0.11
C LEU A 165 -15.13 -4.96 0.65
N PRO A 166 -15.26 -5.60 1.83
CA PRO A 166 -16.56 -5.84 2.46
C PRO A 166 -17.30 -4.53 2.77
N SER A 167 -18.61 -4.54 2.57
CA SER A 167 -19.50 -3.44 2.95
C SER A 167 -19.90 -3.54 4.42
N PHE A 168 -20.09 -2.39 5.07
CA PHE A 168 -20.64 -2.34 6.43
C PHE A 168 -22.09 -2.88 6.53
N LYS A 169 -22.76 -3.08 5.37
CA LYS A 169 -24.11 -3.67 5.22
C LYS A 169 -24.10 -5.12 4.72
N ASP A 170 -22.93 -5.73 4.51
CA ASP A 170 -22.88 -7.09 3.98
C ASP A 170 -23.51 -8.09 4.97
N ARG A 171 -24.26 -9.04 4.41
CA ARG A 171 -24.86 -10.16 5.17
C ARG A 171 -23.78 -11.17 5.57
N LEU A 172 -24.07 -11.98 6.59
CA LEU A 172 -23.12 -12.98 7.10
C LEU A 172 -22.61 -13.95 6.03
N ASP A 173 -23.49 -14.43 5.13
CA ASP A 173 -23.10 -15.34 4.05
C ASP A 173 -22.14 -14.69 3.04
N ILE A 174 -22.34 -13.40 2.74
CA ILE A 174 -21.46 -12.61 1.89
C ILE A 174 -20.11 -12.37 2.57
N LEU A 175 -20.12 -12.01 3.86
CA LEU A 175 -18.89 -11.81 4.63
C LEU A 175 -18.05 -13.09 4.67
N ILE A 176 -18.67 -14.25 4.97
CA ILE A 176 -17.98 -15.54 4.99
C ILE A 176 -17.39 -15.86 3.61
N THR A 177 -18.15 -15.62 2.53
CA THR A 177 -17.69 -15.88 1.16
C THR A 177 -16.49 -15.00 0.80
N ARG A 178 -16.59 -13.67 1.00
CA ARG A 178 -15.52 -12.72 0.69
C ARG A 178 -14.22 -13.02 1.43
N PHE A 179 -14.30 -13.36 2.71
CA PHE A 179 -13.11 -13.77 3.47
C PHE A 179 -12.58 -15.13 3.01
N GLY A 180 -13.47 -16.07 2.70
CA GLY A 180 -13.13 -17.37 2.13
C GLY A 180 -12.40 -17.27 0.79
N ASP A 181 -12.79 -16.33 -0.07
CA ASP A 181 -12.14 -16.04 -1.36
C ASP A 181 -10.70 -15.54 -1.18
N LYS A 182 -10.38 -14.99 -0.01
CA LYS A 182 -9.02 -14.60 0.41
C LYS A 182 -8.32 -15.67 1.25
N GLY A 183 -8.86 -16.89 1.30
CA GLY A 183 -8.29 -18.01 2.05
C GLY A 183 -8.48 -17.92 3.58
N LEU A 184 -9.35 -17.04 4.07
CA LEU A 184 -9.62 -16.84 5.49
C LEU A 184 -10.89 -17.58 5.91
N SER A 185 -10.82 -18.35 6.99
CA SER A 185 -11.97 -19.09 7.51
C SER A 185 -13.00 -18.16 8.17
N ALA A 186 -14.22 -18.67 8.43
CA ALA A 186 -15.20 -17.94 9.23
C ALA A 186 -14.68 -17.55 10.63
N ARG A 187 -13.78 -18.35 11.23
CA ARG A 187 -13.14 -18.01 12.51
C ARG A 187 -12.12 -16.89 12.36
N ASP A 188 -11.35 -16.89 11.27
CA ASP A 188 -10.43 -15.79 10.95
C ASP A 188 -11.21 -14.49 10.71
N MET A 189 -12.32 -14.55 9.97
CA MET A 189 -13.23 -13.42 9.77
C MET A 189 -13.73 -12.84 11.10
N VAL A 190 -14.32 -13.67 11.99
CA VAL A 190 -14.82 -13.21 13.30
C VAL A 190 -13.69 -12.65 14.16
N ALA A 191 -12.49 -13.25 14.12
CA ALA A 191 -11.33 -12.71 14.83
C ALA A 191 -10.96 -11.32 14.28
N LEU A 192 -10.82 -11.17 12.96
CA LEU A 192 -10.46 -9.90 12.31
C LEU A 192 -11.52 -8.80 12.50
N SER A 193 -12.81 -9.14 12.53
CA SER A 193 -13.88 -8.20 12.92
C SER A 193 -13.66 -7.63 14.34
N GLY A 194 -12.98 -8.37 15.21
CA GLY A 194 -12.53 -7.90 16.52
C GLY A 194 -11.62 -6.67 16.48
N ALA A 195 -11.03 -6.31 15.33
CA ALA A 195 -10.32 -5.04 15.16
C ALA A 195 -11.23 -3.81 15.44
N HIS A 196 -12.55 -3.96 15.29
CA HIS A 196 -13.54 -2.94 15.66
C HIS A 196 -13.66 -2.72 17.18
N THR A 197 -12.85 -3.40 18.01
CA THR A 197 -12.61 -2.98 19.40
C THR A 197 -11.90 -1.61 19.49
N LEU A 198 -11.34 -1.11 18.39
CA LEU A 198 -10.69 0.18 18.30
C LEU A 198 -11.37 1.09 17.27
N GLY A 199 -11.14 2.39 17.41
CA GLY A 199 -11.42 3.34 16.35
C GLY A 199 -12.87 3.79 16.28
N GLN A 200 -13.23 4.41 15.15
CA GLN A 200 -14.50 5.12 15.00
C GLN A 200 -15.01 5.00 13.58
N ALA A 201 -16.34 4.97 13.44
CA ALA A 201 -17.05 4.97 12.18
C ALA A 201 -17.85 6.28 12.00
N GLN A 202 -18.13 6.63 10.75
CA GLN A 202 -18.92 7.80 10.39
C GLN A 202 -20.41 7.48 10.43
N CYS A 203 -21.24 8.46 10.81
CA CYS A 203 -22.69 8.32 10.98
C CYS A 203 -23.39 7.60 9.81
N PHE A 204 -23.01 7.92 8.57
CA PHE A 204 -23.63 7.28 7.41
C PHE A 204 -23.48 5.76 7.37
N THR A 205 -22.45 5.20 8.02
CA THR A 205 -22.20 3.75 8.04
C THR A 205 -23.10 2.97 9.01
N PHE A 206 -23.77 3.64 9.94
CA PHE A 206 -24.62 2.98 10.94
C PHE A 206 -25.99 3.64 11.12
N ARG A 207 -26.29 4.71 10.37
CA ARG A 207 -27.55 5.46 10.45
C ARG A 207 -28.76 4.55 10.36
N ASP A 208 -28.83 3.72 9.32
CA ASP A 208 -29.98 2.85 9.07
C ASP A 208 -30.24 1.93 10.25
N ARG A 209 -29.16 1.35 10.80
CA ARG A 209 -29.26 0.46 11.94
C ARG A 209 -29.78 1.17 13.19
N ILE A 210 -29.25 2.35 13.52
CA ILE A 210 -29.69 3.07 14.72
C ILE A 210 -31.09 3.65 14.60
N TYR A 211 -31.62 3.87 13.39
CA TYR A 211 -33.01 4.32 13.15
C TYR A 211 -33.97 3.18 12.78
N SER A 212 -33.47 1.95 12.68
CA SER A 212 -34.31 0.78 12.45
C SER A 212 -35.27 0.54 13.62
N ASN A 213 -36.40 -0.10 13.31
CA ASN A 213 -37.32 -0.65 14.31
C ASN A 213 -36.99 -2.13 14.62
N GLY A 214 -35.74 -2.54 14.36
CA GLY A 214 -35.27 -3.90 14.57
C GLY A 214 -35.17 -4.27 16.05
N SER A 215 -35.31 -5.57 16.35
CA SER A 215 -35.10 -6.09 17.71
C SER A 215 -33.63 -6.46 17.98
N ASP A 216 -32.76 -6.31 16.99
CA ASP A 216 -31.34 -6.64 16.97
C ASP A 216 -30.43 -5.47 17.39
N ILE A 217 -31.00 -4.41 17.96
CA ILE A 217 -30.27 -3.28 18.55
C ILE A 217 -30.80 -2.93 19.95
N ASP A 218 -29.91 -2.64 20.89
CA ASP A 218 -30.29 -2.10 22.20
C ASP A 218 -30.87 -0.67 22.05
N ALA A 219 -32.09 -0.46 22.57
CA ALA A 219 -32.83 0.80 22.39
C ALA A 219 -32.12 2.03 23.01
N ASN A 220 -31.44 1.84 24.15
CA ASN A 220 -30.70 2.91 24.82
C ASN A 220 -29.41 3.24 24.05
N PHE A 221 -28.73 2.23 23.52
CA PHE A 221 -27.58 2.40 22.63
C PHE A 221 -27.98 3.16 21.35
N ALA A 222 -29.05 2.75 20.68
CA ALA A 222 -29.59 3.44 19.51
C ALA A 222 -29.87 4.92 19.81
N THR A 223 -30.62 5.18 20.89
CA THR A 223 -30.93 6.54 21.36
C THR A 223 -29.68 7.37 21.61
N THR A 224 -28.64 6.78 22.22
CA THR A 224 -27.36 7.44 22.46
C THR A 224 -26.67 7.83 21.15
N ARG A 225 -26.66 6.94 20.16
CA ARG A 225 -26.02 7.18 18.85
C ARG A 225 -26.75 8.24 18.03
N ARG A 226 -28.09 8.27 18.07
CA ARG A 226 -28.92 9.27 17.38
C ARG A 226 -28.58 10.71 17.78
N ARG A 227 -28.07 10.95 19.00
CA ARG A 227 -27.69 12.31 19.49
C ARG A 227 -26.67 13.02 18.60
N ARG A 228 -25.79 12.28 17.92
CA ARG A 228 -24.78 12.83 17.00
C ARG A 228 -24.92 12.30 15.58
N CYS A 229 -26.00 11.60 15.26
CA CYS A 229 -26.23 11.03 13.94
C CYS A 229 -27.66 11.33 13.52
N PRO A 230 -27.91 12.46 12.82
CA PRO A 230 -29.24 12.84 12.36
C PRO A 230 -29.88 11.79 11.45
N ALA A 231 -31.21 11.73 11.48
CA ALA A 231 -32.00 10.78 10.67
C ALA A 231 -31.97 11.10 9.17
N ALA A 232 -31.90 12.38 8.81
CA ALA A 232 -31.84 12.80 7.42
C ALA A 232 -30.47 12.46 6.82
N GLU A 233 -30.47 11.77 5.68
CA GLU A 233 -29.27 11.56 4.87
C GLU A 233 -28.66 12.90 4.42
N GLY A 234 -27.33 12.96 4.27
CA GLY A 234 -26.62 14.22 4.00
C GLY A 234 -26.42 15.10 5.23
N SER A 235 -27.11 14.84 6.35
CA SER A 235 -26.96 15.60 7.59
C SER A 235 -26.08 14.86 8.59
N GLY A 236 -24.93 15.45 8.90
CA GLY A 236 -23.99 14.92 9.88
C GLY A 236 -23.36 13.57 9.48
N ASP A 237 -23.30 13.24 8.19
CA ASP A 237 -22.74 11.97 7.67
C ASP A 237 -21.34 11.68 8.23
N GLY A 238 -20.49 12.70 8.30
CA GLY A 238 -19.12 12.60 8.81
C GLY A 238 -18.99 12.55 10.34
N ASN A 239 -20.09 12.64 11.09
CA ASN A 239 -20.03 12.60 12.55
C ASN A 239 -19.52 11.24 13.03
N LEU A 240 -18.50 11.26 13.89
CA LEU A 240 -17.80 10.07 14.34
C LEU A 240 -18.44 9.46 15.60
N ALA A 241 -18.52 8.14 15.62
CA ALA A 241 -18.87 7.35 16.78
C ALA A 241 -17.85 6.22 16.99
N PRO A 242 -17.41 5.95 18.23
CA PRO A 242 -16.55 4.81 18.51
C PRO A 242 -17.23 3.48 18.20
N LEU A 243 -16.48 2.57 17.59
CA LEU A 243 -16.92 1.19 17.26
C LEU A 243 -17.11 0.35 18.53
N ASP A 244 -16.21 0.49 19.50
CA ASP A 244 -16.39 0.00 20.87
C ASP A 244 -16.75 1.15 21.82
N LEU A 245 -17.91 1.03 22.47
CA LEU A 245 -18.39 2.04 23.41
C LEU A 245 -17.74 1.98 24.80
N VAL A 246 -17.07 0.88 25.16
CA VAL A 246 -16.51 0.66 26.50
C VAL A 246 -15.06 1.12 26.55
N THR A 247 -14.26 0.70 25.58
CA THR A 247 -12.79 0.90 25.55
C THR A 247 -12.30 1.35 24.18
N PRO A 248 -12.76 2.50 23.66
CA PRO A 248 -12.56 2.92 22.26
C PRO A 248 -11.09 3.05 21.79
N ASP A 249 -10.16 3.15 22.75
CA ASP A 249 -8.73 3.39 22.53
C ASP A 249 -7.82 2.25 23.04
N SER A 250 -8.40 1.08 23.35
CA SER A 250 -7.66 -0.11 23.82
C SER A 250 -8.07 -1.36 23.04
N PHE A 251 -7.10 -2.19 22.67
CA PHE A 251 -7.38 -3.44 21.98
C PHE A 251 -7.70 -4.53 23.00
N ASP A 252 -8.99 -4.84 23.11
CA ASP A 252 -9.49 -5.90 23.98
C ASP A 252 -10.70 -6.62 23.37
N TYR A 253 -11.45 -7.34 24.19
CA TYR A 253 -12.54 -8.22 23.79
C TYR A 253 -13.93 -7.61 24.06
N ASN A 254 -13.99 -6.32 24.46
CA ASN A 254 -15.25 -5.63 24.73
C ASN A 254 -16.10 -5.50 23.46
N TYR A 255 -15.49 -5.47 22.27
CA TYR A 255 -16.21 -5.63 21.00
C TYR A 255 -17.21 -6.80 21.04
N PHE A 256 -16.76 -8.01 21.38
CA PHE A 256 -17.64 -9.18 21.43
C PHE A 256 -18.66 -9.09 22.57
N LYS A 257 -18.30 -8.51 23.72
CA LYS A 257 -19.26 -8.24 24.80
C LYS A 257 -20.37 -7.27 24.38
N ASN A 258 -20.05 -6.28 23.53
CA ASN A 258 -21.04 -5.37 22.97
C ASN A 258 -21.99 -6.11 22.05
N LEU A 259 -21.51 -7.03 21.21
CA LEU A 259 -22.37 -7.86 20.35
C LEU A 259 -23.37 -8.68 21.17
N MET A 260 -22.92 -9.30 22.26
CA MET A 260 -23.77 -10.05 23.20
C MET A 260 -24.90 -9.20 23.81
N GLN A 261 -24.73 -7.87 23.84
CA GLN A 261 -25.70 -6.90 24.35
C GLN A 261 -26.48 -6.19 23.23
N LYS A 262 -26.37 -6.63 21.97
CA LYS A 262 -26.97 -5.97 20.79
C LYS A 262 -26.45 -4.54 20.55
N LYS A 263 -25.21 -4.28 20.96
CA LYS A 263 -24.51 -2.98 20.89
C LYS A 263 -23.38 -2.96 19.86
N GLY A 264 -23.33 -3.88 18.90
CA GLY A 264 -22.50 -3.70 17.71
C GLY A 264 -22.86 -2.40 17.01
N LEU A 265 -21.91 -1.64 16.46
CA LEU A 265 -22.22 -0.36 15.84
C LEU A 265 -22.73 -0.54 14.42
N LEU A 266 -21.99 -1.29 13.61
CA LEU A 266 -22.30 -1.57 12.22
C LEU A 266 -23.28 -2.74 12.11
N GLU A 267 -23.99 -2.84 10.99
CA GLU A 267 -24.85 -4.00 10.71
C GLU A 267 -24.02 -5.28 10.54
N SER A 268 -22.93 -5.20 9.78
CA SER A 268 -21.90 -6.24 9.66
C SER A 268 -21.26 -6.67 10.99
N ASP A 269 -21.29 -5.85 12.04
CA ASP A 269 -20.86 -6.26 13.38
C ASP A 269 -21.91 -7.15 14.04
N GLN A 270 -23.15 -6.67 14.07
CA GLN A 270 -24.20 -7.35 14.82
C GLN A 270 -24.62 -8.66 14.17
N ILE A 271 -24.49 -8.78 12.84
CA ILE A 271 -24.84 -9.99 12.10
C ILE A 271 -23.97 -11.19 12.49
N LEU A 272 -22.79 -10.97 13.09
CA LEU A 272 -21.93 -12.05 13.63
C LEU A 272 -22.58 -12.81 14.78
N LEU A 273 -23.58 -12.21 15.44
CA LEU A 273 -24.37 -12.81 16.51
C LEU A 273 -25.88 -12.61 16.23
N SER A 274 -26.40 -13.44 15.32
CA SER A 274 -27.76 -13.32 14.78
C SER A 274 -28.52 -14.66 14.69
N GLY A 275 -28.08 -15.67 15.44
CA GLY A 275 -28.62 -17.05 15.37
C GLY A 275 -27.94 -17.91 14.30
N GLY A 276 -26.73 -17.51 13.88
CA GLY A 276 -25.99 -18.11 12.77
C GLY A 276 -24.81 -18.99 13.19
N SER A 277 -23.99 -19.36 12.20
CA SER A 277 -22.82 -20.24 12.37
C SER A 277 -21.68 -19.61 13.18
N THR A 278 -21.64 -18.28 13.29
CA THR A 278 -20.59 -17.52 14.01
C THR A 278 -20.91 -17.25 15.48
N ASP A 279 -22.14 -17.48 15.93
CA ASP A 279 -22.61 -17.16 17.29
C ASP A 279 -21.74 -17.81 18.38
N SER A 280 -21.33 -19.06 18.16
CA SER A 280 -20.48 -19.82 19.09
C SER A 280 -19.09 -19.18 19.26
N ILE A 281 -18.52 -18.65 18.17
CA ILE A 281 -17.21 -18.00 18.15
C ILE A 281 -17.29 -16.65 18.88
N VAL A 282 -18.33 -15.85 18.60
CA VAL A 282 -18.57 -14.58 19.31
C VAL A 282 -18.75 -14.82 20.81
N SER A 283 -19.53 -15.84 21.19
CA SER A 283 -19.74 -16.20 22.60
C SER A 283 -18.43 -16.60 23.28
N GLU A 284 -17.58 -17.36 22.60
CA GLU A 284 -16.26 -17.75 23.08
C GLU A 284 -15.36 -16.54 23.32
N TYR A 285 -15.17 -15.68 22.33
CA TYR A 285 -14.32 -14.49 22.44
C TYR A 285 -14.83 -13.49 23.48
N SER A 286 -16.14 -13.40 23.70
CA SER A 286 -16.71 -12.54 24.76
C SER A 286 -16.33 -12.97 26.18
N LYS A 287 -15.91 -14.24 26.36
CA LYS A 287 -15.56 -14.85 27.65
C LYS A 287 -14.06 -15.14 27.78
N ASN A 288 -13.35 -15.33 26.66
CA ASN A 288 -11.95 -15.72 26.64
C ASN A 288 -11.08 -14.73 25.84
N PRO A 289 -10.52 -13.70 26.52
CA PRO A 289 -9.65 -12.73 25.86
C PRO A 289 -8.36 -13.34 25.28
N THR A 290 -7.85 -14.41 25.89
CA THR A 290 -6.62 -15.08 25.45
C THR A 290 -6.82 -15.75 24.10
N THR A 291 -7.92 -16.50 23.93
CA THR A 291 -8.26 -17.13 22.66
C THR A 291 -8.47 -16.08 21.57
N PHE A 292 -9.23 -15.01 21.84
CA PHE A 292 -9.41 -13.92 20.87
C PHE A 292 -8.07 -13.33 20.42
N LYS A 293 -7.18 -12.97 21.35
CA LYS A 293 -5.88 -12.38 21.00
C LYS A 293 -5.00 -13.33 20.19
N SER A 294 -5.01 -14.63 20.52
CA SER A 294 -4.28 -15.66 19.78
C SER A 294 -4.79 -15.80 18.35
N ASP A 295 -6.10 -15.90 18.19
CA ASP A 295 -6.74 -16.09 16.88
C ASP A 295 -6.65 -14.82 16.03
N PHE A 296 -6.72 -13.63 16.63
CA PHE A 296 -6.48 -12.37 15.94
C PHE A 296 -5.06 -12.30 15.39
N GLY A 297 -4.04 -12.61 16.19
CA GLY A 297 -2.64 -12.62 15.72
C GLY A 297 -2.42 -13.63 14.59
N SER A 298 -3.04 -14.80 14.68
CA SER A 298 -2.96 -15.84 13.64
C SER A 298 -3.68 -15.43 12.36
N ALA A 299 -4.86 -14.81 12.47
CA ALA A 299 -5.61 -14.32 11.32
C ALA A 299 -4.91 -13.14 10.62
N MET A 300 -4.27 -12.25 11.39
CA MET A 300 -3.43 -11.17 10.83
C MET A 300 -2.19 -11.71 10.10
N ASP A 301 -1.55 -12.77 10.61
CA ASP A 301 -0.44 -13.44 9.91
C ASP A 301 -0.92 -14.05 8.58
N LYS A 302 -2.04 -14.78 8.59
CA LYS A 302 -2.65 -15.33 7.36
C LYS A 302 -3.04 -14.24 6.36
N MET A 303 -3.67 -13.16 6.84
CA MET A 303 -4.07 -12.03 5.99
C MET A 303 -2.85 -11.38 5.34
N GLY A 304 -1.73 -11.26 6.07
CA GLY A 304 -0.48 -10.78 5.51
C GLY A 304 0.11 -11.64 4.39
N ASP A 305 -0.32 -12.90 4.26
CA ASP A 305 0.15 -13.84 3.24
C ASP A 305 -0.73 -13.85 1.97
N ILE A 306 -1.74 -12.97 1.86
CA ILE A 306 -2.62 -12.89 0.68
C ILE A 306 -1.86 -12.31 -0.52
N ASP A 307 -1.72 -13.13 -1.56
CA ASP A 307 -1.17 -12.82 -2.89
C ASP A 307 0.02 -11.84 -2.94
N PRO A 308 1.08 -12.03 -2.14
CA PRO A 308 2.19 -11.09 -2.10
C PRO A 308 3.04 -11.17 -3.37
N LEU A 309 3.58 -10.01 -3.79
CA LEU A 309 4.52 -9.94 -4.89
C LEU A 309 5.95 -10.35 -4.44
N PHE A 310 6.61 -11.17 -5.27
CA PHE A 310 7.92 -11.76 -4.96
C PHE A 310 8.97 -11.54 -6.06
N GLY A 311 10.25 -11.65 -5.67
CA GLY A 311 11.36 -11.74 -6.63
C GLY A 311 11.44 -10.55 -7.58
N SER A 312 11.18 -10.77 -8.87
CA SER A 312 11.15 -9.72 -9.89
C SER A 312 9.77 -9.11 -10.15
N ALA A 313 8.71 -9.60 -9.51
CA ALA A 313 7.38 -9.01 -9.61
C ALA A 313 7.27 -7.80 -8.66
N GLY A 314 6.74 -6.67 -9.15
CA GLY A 314 6.70 -5.43 -8.39
C GLY A 314 8.05 -4.71 -8.23
N GLU A 315 8.08 -3.66 -7.42
CA GLU A 315 9.24 -2.79 -7.15
C GLU A 315 9.51 -2.63 -5.64
N ILE A 316 10.57 -1.90 -5.27
CA ILE A 316 10.72 -1.35 -3.92
C ILE A 316 10.57 0.16 -4.08
N ARG A 317 9.39 0.69 -3.81
CA ARG A 317 9.12 2.12 -3.95
C ARG A 317 9.91 2.89 -2.92
N ARG A 318 10.48 4.04 -3.27
CA ARG A 318 11.13 4.96 -2.31
C ARG A 318 10.13 5.93 -1.65
N ILE A 319 9.06 6.25 -2.36
CA ILE A 319 7.93 7.05 -1.90
C ILE A 319 6.70 6.17 -2.02
N CYS A 320 5.98 5.93 -0.93
CA CYS A 320 4.88 4.97 -0.98
C CYS A 320 3.65 5.48 -1.73
N SER A 321 3.54 6.78 -1.99
CA SER A 321 2.42 7.35 -2.74
C SER A 321 2.62 7.39 -4.25
N ALA A 322 3.83 7.13 -4.75
CA ALA A 322 4.17 7.28 -6.16
C ALA A 322 5.06 6.13 -6.64
N HIS A 323 5.17 5.96 -7.95
CA HIS A 323 6.23 5.13 -8.51
C HIS A 323 7.60 5.71 -8.16
N THR A 324 8.63 4.86 -8.17
CA THR A 324 10.00 5.31 -7.90
C THR A 324 10.38 6.47 -8.83
N LEU A 325 10.59 7.66 -8.24
CA LEU A 325 11.02 8.86 -8.97
C LEU A 325 12.29 8.55 -9.77
N GLY A 326 12.39 9.14 -10.97
CA GLY A 326 13.51 8.87 -11.87
C GLY A 326 13.35 7.58 -12.69
N GLN A 327 12.18 6.95 -12.67
CA GLN A 327 11.85 5.81 -13.52
C GLN A 327 10.63 6.10 -14.41
N ALA A 328 10.58 5.45 -15.56
CA ALA A 328 9.45 5.49 -16.48
C ALA A 328 8.92 4.08 -16.71
N GLN A 329 7.61 3.95 -16.89
CA GLN A 329 6.95 2.69 -17.24
C GLN A 329 7.12 2.40 -18.74
N CYS A 330 7.28 1.13 -19.10
CA CYS A 330 7.51 0.65 -20.46
C CYS A 330 6.59 1.29 -21.51
N PHE A 331 5.30 1.42 -21.21
CA PHE A 331 4.35 2.00 -22.16
C PHE A 331 4.72 3.44 -22.59
N THR A 332 5.38 4.21 -21.72
CA THR A 332 5.77 5.62 -22.01
C THR A 332 6.94 5.76 -22.97
N PHE A 333 7.76 4.72 -23.15
CA PHE A 333 8.95 4.75 -24.02
C PHE A 333 9.03 3.62 -25.03
N ARG A 334 8.02 2.74 -25.08
CA ARG A 334 7.97 1.55 -25.96
C ARG A 334 8.24 1.93 -27.41
N ASP A 335 7.47 2.87 -27.95
CA ASP A 335 7.58 3.26 -29.35
C ASP A 335 8.99 3.74 -29.67
N ARG A 336 9.58 4.51 -28.77
CA ARG A 336 10.93 5.02 -28.92
C ARG A 336 11.98 3.92 -28.98
N ILE A 337 11.93 2.93 -28.09
CA ILE A 337 12.93 1.85 -28.09
C ILE A 337 12.76 0.88 -29.26
N TYR A 338 11.60 0.82 -29.90
CA TYR A 338 11.36 0.00 -31.10
C TYR A 338 11.42 0.80 -32.41
N SER A 339 11.60 2.13 -32.34
CA SER A 339 11.76 2.97 -33.52
C SER A 339 13.07 2.63 -34.26
N ASN A 340 13.06 2.83 -35.58
CA ASN A 340 14.27 2.74 -36.41
C ASN A 340 14.98 4.10 -36.54
N GLY A 341 14.80 4.99 -35.56
CA GLY A 341 15.39 6.32 -35.52
C GLY A 341 16.90 6.30 -35.27
N SER A 342 17.61 7.34 -35.72
CA SER A 342 19.05 7.52 -35.44
C SER A 342 19.32 8.29 -34.15
N ASP A 343 18.27 8.70 -33.43
CA ASP A 343 18.30 9.52 -32.22
C ASP A 343 18.42 8.67 -30.94
N ILE A 344 18.46 7.34 -31.06
CA ILE A 344 18.64 6.39 -29.95
C ILE A 344 19.88 5.52 -30.14
N ASP A 345 20.66 5.32 -29.07
CA ASP A 345 21.74 4.34 -29.06
C ASP A 345 21.19 2.91 -29.19
N ALA A 346 21.68 2.16 -30.19
CA ALA A 346 21.14 0.84 -30.52
C ALA A 346 21.34 -0.20 -29.40
N ASN A 347 22.44 -0.11 -28.66
CA ASN A 347 22.73 -1.01 -27.54
C ASN A 347 21.83 -0.70 -26.33
N PHE A 348 21.60 0.59 -26.07
CA PHE A 348 20.65 1.05 -25.06
C PHE A 348 19.24 0.57 -25.38
N ALA A 349 18.75 0.79 -26.60
CA ALA A 349 17.45 0.30 -27.05
C ALA A 349 17.31 -1.21 -26.84
N THR A 350 18.29 -1.98 -27.30
CA THR A 350 18.33 -3.45 -27.15
C THR A 350 18.26 -3.88 -25.68
N THR A 351 18.97 -3.18 -24.80
CA THR A 351 18.95 -3.47 -23.36
C THR A 351 17.57 -3.20 -22.76
N ARG A 352 16.90 -2.13 -23.18
CA ARG A 352 15.55 -1.78 -22.70
C ARG A 352 14.48 -2.74 -23.18
N ARG A 353 14.55 -3.22 -24.43
CA ARG A 353 13.62 -4.21 -24.99
C ARG A 353 13.54 -5.50 -24.17
N ARG A 354 14.61 -5.90 -23.46
CA ARG A 354 14.63 -7.10 -22.60
C ARG A 354 13.58 -7.06 -21.47
N ARG A 355 13.21 -5.87 -21.02
CA ARG A 355 12.19 -5.66 -19.97
C ARG A 355 10.99 -4.86 -20.48
N CYS A 356 10.93 -4.56 -21.77
CA CYS A 356 9.82 -3.81 -22.36
C CYS A 356 9.43 -4.48 -23.69
N PRO A 357 8.50 -5.46 -23.65
CA PRO A 357 8.03 -6.16 -24.83
C PRO A 357 7.42 -5.21 -25.86
N ALA A 358 7.52 -5.60 -27.15
CA ALA A 358 6.96 -4.83 -28.27
C ALA A 358 5.43 -4.81 -28.29
N VAL A 359 4.80 -5.82 -27.68
CA VAL A 359 3.34 -5.98 -27.66
C VAL A 359 2.75 -5.04 -26.60
N GLU A 360 1.81 -4.18 -27.01
CA GLU A 360 1.03 -3.35 -26.09
C GLU A 360 0.23 -4.21 -25.09
N GLY A 361 0.13 -3.75 -23.85
CA GLY A 361 -0.46 -4.51 -22.75
C GLY A 361 0.45 -5.58 -22.14
N SER A 362 1.59 -5.90 -22.77
CA SER A 362 2.58 -6.84 -22.23
C SER A 362 3.75 -6.08 -21.59
N GLY A 363 3.81 -6.14 -20.26
CA GLY A 363 4.93 -5.55 -19.51
C GLY A 363 4.91 -4.03 -19.45
N ASP A 364 3.76 -3.40 -19.69
CA ASP A 364 3.55 -1.94 -19.69
C ASP A 364 4.02 -1.28 -18.39
N GLY A 365 3.79 -1.94 -17.25
CA GLY A 365 4.23 -1.49 -15.93
C GLY A 365 5.71 -1.70 -15.63
N ASN A 366 6.49 -2.34 -16.52
CA ASN A 366 7.91 -2.57 -16.27
C ASN A 366 8.67 -1.24 -16.25
N LEU A 367 9.39 -1.00 -15.16
CA LEU A 367 10.10 0.25 -14.94
C LEU A 367 11.51 0.23 -15.54
N ALA A 368 11.92 1.39 -16.06
CA ALA A 368 13.29 1.66 -16.49
C ALA A 368 13.73 3.04 -15.99
N PRO A 369 14.96 3.19 -15.48
CA PRO A 369 15.42 4.48 -14.98
C PRO A 369 15.71 5.46 -16.12
N LEU A 370 15.34 6.71 -15.89
CA LEU A 370 15.64 7.89 -16.68
C LEU A 370 17.13 8.25 -16.60
N ASP A 371 17.75 8.04 -15.43
CA ASP A 371 19.20 8.14 -15.23
C ASP A 371 19.87 6.77 -15.10
N LEU A 372 20.79 6.46 -16.03
CA LEU A 372 21.49 5.16 -16.07
C LEU A 372 22.63 5.03 -15.07
N VAL A 373 23.18 6.15 -14.62
CA VAL A 373 24.36 6.17 -13.75
C VAL A 373 23.90 6.19 -12.29
N THR A 374 22.95 7.07 -12.02
CA THR A 374 22.51 7.44 -10.67
C THR A 374 20.99 7.57 -10.64
N PRO A 375 20.24 6.46 -10.88
CA PRO A 375 18.78 6.46 -11.07
C PRO A 375 17.99 7.09 -9.92
N ASP A 376 18.58 7.14 -8.74
CA ASP A 376 17.95 7.60 -7.51
C ASP A 376 18.57 8.90 -6.95
N SER A 377 19.43 9.58 -7.72
CA SER A 377 20.05 10.84 -7.29
C SER A 377 19.63 11.99 -8.19
N PHE A 378 19.32 13.13 -7.56
CA PHE A 378 19.13 14.37 -8.29
C PHE A 378 20.50 14.94 -8.67
N ASP A 379 20.96 14.62 -9.86
CA ASP A 379 22.23 15.09 -10.39
C ASP A 379 22.23 15.30 -11.90
N TYR A 380 23.41 15.57 -12.45
CA TYR A 380 23.62 15.96 -13.84
C TYR A 380 23.91 14.78 -14.77
N ASN A 381 24.02 13.55 -14.27
CA ASN A 381 24.31 12.38 -15.09
C ASN A 381 23.17 12.07 -16.07
N TYR A 382 21.93 12.48 -15.75
CA TYR A 382 20.83 12.54 -16.71
C TYR A 382 21.25 13.20 -18.04
N PHE A 383 21.87 14.40 -17.99
CA PHE A 383 22.29 15.10 -19.22
C PHE A 383 23.42 14.37 -19.95
N LYS A 384 24.29 13.63 -19.25
CA LYS A 384 25.30 12.78 -19.89
C LYS A 384 24.66 11.63 -20.67
N ASN A 385 23.53 11.10 -20.22
CA ASN A 385 22.79 10.07 -20.95
C ASN A 385 22.27 10.66 -22.27
N LEU A 386 21.75 11.89 -22.26
CA LEU A 386 21.27 12.57 -23.47
C LEU A 386 22.39 12.77 -24.50
N MET A 387 23.59 13.16 -24.05
CA MET A 387 24.79 13.31 -24.92
C MET A 387 25.18 12.00 -25.63
N GLN A 388 24.76 10.86 -25.09
CA GLN A 388 25.03 9.53 -25.65
C GLN A 388 23.83 8.94 -26.42
N LYS A 389 22.78 9.73 -26.70
CA LYS A 389 21.52 9.26 -27.29
C LYS A 389 20.80 8.19 -26.44
N LYS A 390 20.94 8.30 -25.12
CA LYS A 390 20.36 7.38 -24.13
C LYS A 390 19.26 8.01 -23.30
N GLY A 391 18.66 9.12 -23.74
CA GLY A 391 17.40 9.62 -23.18
C GLY A 391 16.34 8.53 -23.30
N LEU A 392 15.61 8.24 -22.22
CA LEU A 392 14.63 7.15 -22.23
C LEU A 392 13.32 7.59 -22.90
N LEU A 393 12.83 8.78 -22.55
CA LEU A 393 11.64 9.38 -23.14
C LEU A 393 12.00 10.19 -24.40
N GLU A 394 11.08 10.29 -25.34
CA GLU A 394 11.25 11.14 -26.53
C GLU A 394 11.38 12.61 -26.15
N SER A 395 10.56 13.07 -25.20
CA SER A 395 10.61 14.42 -24.63
C SER A 395 11.93 14.76 -23.94
N ASP A 396 12.69 13.75 -23.51
CA ASP A 396 14.01 13.96 -22.93
C ASP A 396 15.07 14.10 -24.02
N GLN A 397 15.07 13.18 -25.00
CA GLN A 397 16.09 13.19 -26.03
C GLN A 397 15.97 14.40 -26.96
N ILE A 398 14.76 14.94 -27.15
CA ILE A 398 14.55 16.14 -27.98
C ILE A 398 15.25 17.39 -27.42
N LEU A 399 15.60 17.41 -26.13
CA LEU A 399 16.41 18.49 -25.54
C LEU A 399 17.80 18.61 -26.20
N LEU A 400 18.28 17.55 -26.85
CA LEU A 400 19.51 17.50 -27.62
C LEU A 400 19.24 16.94 -29.03
N SER A 401 18.68 17.79 -29.90
CA SER A 401 18.22 17.40 -31.25
C SER A 401 18.57 18.40 -32.36
N GLY A 402 19.58 19.25 -32.14
CA GLY A 402 19.99 20.31 -33.06
C GLY A 402 19.28 21.65 -32.82
N GLY A 403 18.70 21.83 -31.62
CA GLY A 403 17.89 22.99 -31.27
C GLY A 403 18.64 24.03 -30.42
N SER A 404 17.90 25.03 -29.94
CA SER A 404 18.43 26.07 -29.05
C SER A 404 18.82 25.55 -27.66
N THR A 405 18.36 24.38 -27.27
CA THR A 405 18.63 23.74 -25.97
C THR A 405 19.94 22.95 -25.94
N ASP A 406 20.52 22.62 -27.10
CA ASP A 406 21.69 21.73 -27.21
C ASP A 406 22.92 22.25 -26.44
N SER A 407 23.17 23.56 -26.49
CA SER A 407 24.29 24.19 -25.78
C SER A 407 24.12 24.10 -24.26
N ILE A 408 22.89 24.23 -23.77
CA ILE A 408 22.53 24.14 -22.36
C ILE A 408 22.70 22.70 -21.87
N VAL A 409 22.18 21.72 -22.61
CA VAL A 409 22.35 20.29 -22.28
C VAL A 409 23.82 19.89 -22.26
N SER A 410 24.61 20.36 -23.24
CA SER A 410 26.06 20.13 -23.25
C SER A 410 26.75 20.73 -22.03
N GLU A 411 26.39 21.96 -21.62
CA GLU A 411 26.95 22.59 -20.41
C GLU A 411 26.56 21.83 -19.14
N TYR A 412 25.28 21.52 -18.96
CA TYR A 412 24.79 20.79 -17.78
C TYR A 412 25.41 19.39 -17.68
N SER A 413 25.69 18.72 -18.80
CA SER A 413 26.37 17.41 -18.81
C SER A 413 27.81 17.45 -18.28
N LYS A 414 28.44 18.63 -18.22
CA LYS A 414 29.83 18.83 -17.81
C LYS A 414 29.97 19.61 -16.50
N ASN A 415 29.01 20.47 -16.18
CA ASN A 415 29.11 21.44 -15.10
C ASN A 415 27.96 21.27 -14.08
N PRO A 416 28.16 20.49 -13.01
CA PRO A 416 27.12 20.25 -12.00
C PRO A 416 26.74 21.52 -11.23
N THR A 417 27.64 22.49 -11.12
CA THR A 417 27.38 23.75 -10.40
C THR A 417 26.40 24.61 -11.19
N THR A 418 26.63 24.77 -12.49
CA THR A 418 25.71 25.52 -13.37
C THR A 418 24.33 24.88 -13.39
N PHE A 419 24.24 23.55 -13.58
CA PHE A 419 22.96 22.85 -13.53
C PHE A 419 22.20 23.12 -12.24
N LYS A 420 22.84 22.96 -11.07
CA LYS A 420 22.18 23.17 -9.77
C LYS A 420 21.72 24.62 -9.58
N SER A 421 22.52 25.59 -10.00
CA SER A 421 22.20 27.01 -9.93
C SER A 421 20.99 27.37 -10.79
N ASP A 422 21.02 26.94 -12.05
CA ASP A 422 19.96 27.24 -13.02
C ASP A 422 18.66 26.50 -12.66
N PHE A 423 18.76 25.26 -12.17
CA PHE A 423 17.61 24.52 -11.67
C PHE A 423 16.94 25.26 -10.51
N GLY A 424 17.72 25.74 -9.52
CA GLY A 424 17.18 26.55 -8.43
C GLY A 424 16.46 27.80 -8.94
N SER A 425 17.08 28.52 -9.87
CA SER A 425 16.51 29.72 -10.49
C SER A 425 15.23 29.43 -11.29
N ALA A 426 15.13 28.25 -11.92
CA ALA A 426 13.94 27.81 -12.63
C ALA A 426 12.80 27.45 -11.66
N MET A 427 13.10 26.79 -10.54
CA MET A 427 12.13 26.46 -9.50
C MET A 427 11.53 27.72 -8.86
N ASP A 428 12.34 28.77 -8.62
CA ASP A 428 11.85 30.07 -8.13
C ASP A 428 10.85 30.69 -9.12
N LYS A 429 11.23 30.77 -10.41
CA LYS A 429 10.33 31.29 -11.47
C LYS A 429 9.05 30.49 -11.60
N MET A 430 9.12 29.16 -11.40
CA MET A 430 7.95 28.30 -11.43
C MET A 430 7.02 28.54 -10.24
N GLY A 431 7.58 28.87 -9.07
CA GLY A 431 6.81 29.28 -7.89
C GLY A 431 6.06 30.61 -8.07
N ASP A 432 6.54 31.47 -8.97
CA ASP A 432 5.94 32.76 -9.31
C ASP A 432 4.83 32.67 -10.38
N ILE A 433 4.49 31.48 -10.86
CA ILE A 433 3.42 31.28 -11.84
C ILE A 433 2.04 31.38 -11.14
N ASP A 434 1.35 32.48 -11.40
CA ASP A 434 -0.01 32.79 -10.93
C ASP A 434 -0.31 32.52 -9.44
N PRO A 435 0.57 32.90 -8.49
CA PRO A 435 0.28 32.75 -7.07
C PRO A 435 -0.93 33.59 -6.64
N LEU A 436 -1.76 33.02 -5.76
CA LEU A 436 -2.88 33.74 -5.16
C LEU A 436 -2.37 34.67 -4.06
N PHE A 437 -2.72 35.96 -4.15
CA PHE A 437 -2.37 36.98 -3.17
C PHE A 437 -3.59 37.61 -2.51
N GLY A 438 -3.41 38.08 -1.27
CA GLY A 438 -4.42 38.85 -0.54
C GLY A 438 -5.74 38.09 -0.44
N SER A 439 -6.84 38.73 -0.86
CA SER A 439 -8.19 38.15 -0.81
C SER A 439 -8.47 37.13 -1.93
N ALA A 440 -7.55 36.92 -2.87
CA ALA A 440 -7.69 35.90 -3.91
C ALA A 440 -7.31 34.49 -3.43
N GLY A 441 -6.65 34.37 -2.27
CA GLY A 441 -6.25 33.11 -1.65
C GLY A 441 -6.59 33.04 -0.16
N GLU A 442 -6.32 31.89 0.46
CA GLU A 442 -6.51 31.67 1.89
C GLU A 442 -5.31 30.94 2.53
N ILE A 443 -5.03 31.24 3.80
CA ILE A 443 -4.04 30.51 4.58
C ILE A 443 -4.74 29.34 5.27
N ARG A 444 -4.50 28.12 4.77
CA ARG A 444 -5.14 26.90 5.28
C ARG A 444 -4.51 26.46 6.60
N ARG A 445 -5.35 26.08 7.57
CA ARG A 445 -4.90 25.40 8.80
C ARG A 445 -4.63 23.91 8.58
N ILE A 446 -5.26 23.33 7.55
CA ILE A 446 -5.10 21.94 7.13
C ILE A 446 -4.86 21.97 5.63
N CYS A 447 -3.66 21.58 5.17
CA CYS A 447 -3.27 21.73 3.75
C CYS A 447 -4.24 21.05 2.76
N SER A 448 -4.90 19.98 3.19
CA SER A 448 -5.86 19.19 2.40
C SER A 448 -7.30 19.72 2.41
N ALA A 449 -7.60 20.82 3.11
CA ALA A 449 -8.95 21.37 3.20
C ALA A 449 -8.94 22.89 3.02
N ALA A 450 -9.93 23.40 2.29
CA ALA A 450 -10.25 24.82 2.34
C ALA A 450 -10.85 25.18 3.71
N ASN A 451 -10.61 26.39 4.21
CA ASN A 451 -11.09 26.79 5.54
C ASN A 451 -12.62 26.97 5.59
#